data_AF-A0A4U9D2V9-F1
#
_entry.id   AF-A0A4U9D2V9-F1
#
_cell.length_a   1.000
_cell.length_b   1.000
_cell.length_c   1.000
_cell.angle_alpha   90.00
_cell.angle_beta   90.00
_cell.angle_gamma   90.00
#
_symmetry.space_group_name_H-M   'P 1'
#
loop_
_entity.id
_entity.type
_entity.pdbx_description
1 polymer ?
#
loop_
_entity_poly.entity_id
_entity_poly.type
_entity_poly.pdbx_seq_one_letter_code
_entity_poly.pdbx_strand_id
1 'polypeptide(L)'
;MAFTAFALEMVALWFQHVMLLQPCVMCIYERCALLGIMAAGIVGAIAPKTPLRYVALVIWLYSALRGLQLAWEHTMIQLHPSPFQTCDFAARFPTWLRWISGCRRCSWPAATVPCVSGSS
;
A
#
# COMPACT_ATOMS: atom_id res chain seq x y z
N MET A 1 -14.39 -3.05 8.59
CA MET A 1 -13.39 -2.76 7.54
C MET A 1 -12.42 -1.65 7.95
N ALA A 2 -12.87 -0.46 8.38
CA ALA A 2 -11.95 0.62 8.74
C ALA A 2 -11.06 0.30 9.97
N PHE A 3 -11.63 -0.33 11.02
CA PHE A 3 -10.86 -0.71 12.22
C PHE A 3 -9.81 -1.79 11.93
N THR A 4 -10.16 -2.80 11.13
CA THR A 4 -9.23 -3.87 10.72
C THR A 4 -8.13 -3.34 9.81
N ALA A 5 -8.45 -2.42 8.89
CA ALA A 5 -7.45 -1.75 8.06
C ALA A 5 -6.46 -0.93 8.92
N PHE A 6 -6.96 -0.18 9.91
CA PHE A 6 -6.10 0.56 10.84
C PHE A 6 -5.20 -0.34 11.69
N ALA A 7 -5.71 -1.50 12.13
CA ALA A 7 -4.91 -2.47 12.87
C ALA A 7 -3.77 -3.05 12.00
N LEU A 8 -4.03 -3.37 10.73
CA LEU A 8 -3.01 -3.84 9.80
C LEU A 8 -1.94 -2.77 9.51
N GLU A 9 -2.34 -1.50 9.42
CA GLU A 9 -1.42 -0.36 9.28
C GLU A 9 -0.50 -0.21 10.50
N MET A 10 -1.05 -0.32 11.71
CA MET A 10 -0.29 -0.30 12.97
C MET A 10 0.72 -1.45 13.05
N VAL A 11 0.28 -2.65 12.67
CA VAL A 11 1.14 -3.84 12.63
C VAL A 11 2.27 -3.66 11.60
N ALA A 12 1.99 -3.08 10.43
CA ALA A 12 3.02 -2.79 9.44
C ALA A 12 4.06 -1.76 9.95
N LEU A 13 3.62 -0.71 10.65
CA LEU A 13 4.55 0.22 11.30
C LEU A 13 5.37 -0.47 12.39
N TRP A 14 4.77 -1.40 13.14
CA TRP A 14 5.47 -2.17 14.16
C TRP A 14 6.61 -2.98 13.56
N PHE A 15 6.37 -3.68 12.45
CA PHE A 15 7.43 -4.40 11.73
C PHE A 15 8.54 -3.48 11.22
N GLN A 16 8.19 -2.28 10.74
CA GLN A 16 9.18 -1.31 10.26
C GLN A 16 10.01 -0.69 11.40
N HIS A 17 9.39 -0.42 12.55
CA HIS A 17 10.04 0.28 13.67
C HIS A 17 10.79 -0.66 14.63
N VAL A 18 10.29 -1.89 14.79
CA VAL A 18 10.83 -2.86 15.76
C VAL A 18 11.77 -3.86 15.10
N MET A 19 11.50 -4.28 13.85
CA MET A 19 12.32 -5.30 13.15
C MET A 19 13.28 -4.70 12.12
N LEU A 20 13.32 -3.36 11.95
CA LEU A 20 14.20 -2.62 11.04
C LEU A 20 14.27 -3.14 9.58
N LEU A 21 13.24 -3.82 9.09
CA LEU A 21 13.24 -4.42 7.75
C LEU A 21 12.95 -3.37 6.66
N GLN A 22 13.78 -3.30 5.62
CA GLN A 22 13.55 -2.39 4.49
C GLN A 22 12.33 -2.85 3.67
N PRO A 23 11.37 -1.94 3.36
CA PRO A 23 10.15 -2.33 2.64
C PRO A 23 10.40 -2.51 1.14
N CYS A 24 9.84 -3.58 0.58
CA CYS A 24 9.81 -3.82 -0.87
C CYS A 24 8.77 -2.93 -1.55
N VAL A 25 8.99 -2.58 -2.83
CA VAL A 25 8.10 -1.69 -3.62
C VAL A 25 6.68 -2.24 -3.76
N MET A 26 6.53 -3.55 -3.96
CA MET A 26 5.21 -4.21 -4.07
C MET A 26 4.38 -4.10 -2.77
N CYS A 27 4.97 -4.35 -1.59
CA CYS A 27 4.29 -4.16 -0.30
C CYS A 27 3.80 -2.73 -0.05
N ILE A 28 4.53 -1.73 -0.56
CA ILE A 28 4.13 -0.33 -0.49
C ILE A 28 2.81 -0.09 -1.24
N TYR A 29 2.63 -0.73 -2.40
CA TYR A 29 1.42 -0.56 -3.19
C TYR A 29 0.20 -1.24 -2.56
N GLU A 30 0.37 -2.43 -1.95
CA GLU A 30 -0.70 -3.11 -1.20
C GLU A 30 -1.17 -2.26 -0.01
N ARG A 31 -0.22 -1.65 0.71
CA ARG A 31 -0.52 -0.73 1.80
C ARG A 31 -1.33 0.48 1.33
N CYS A 32 -0.97 1.06 0.17
CA CYS A 32 -1.73 2.18 -0.38
C CYS A 32 -3.14 1.76 -0.85
N ALA A 33 -3.33 0.51 -1.29
CA ALA A 33 -4.65 -0.03 -1.58
C ALA A 33 -5.51 -0.19 -0.30
N LEU A 34 -4.91 -0.63 0.81
CA LEU A 34 -5.59 -0.74 2.12
C LEU A 34 -6.06 0.62 2.65
N LEU A 35 -5.27 1.68 2.46
CA LEU A 35 -5.68 3.05 2.80
C LEU A 35 -6.86 3.54 1.96
N GLY A 36 -6.92 3.16 0.68
CA GLY A 36 -8.07 3.42 -0.20
C GLY A 36 -9.36 2.74 0.31
N ILE A 37 -9.25 1.50 0.76
CA ILE A 37 -10.36 0.74 1.38
C ILE A 37 -10.82 1.39 2.68
N MET A 38 -9.89 1.88 3.51
CA MET A 38 -10.20 2.61 4.75
C MET A 38 -10.97 3.90 4.45
N ALA A 39 -10.51 4.69 3.48
CA ALA A 39 -11.17 5.93 3.05
C ALA A 39 -12.58 5.65 2.52
N ALA A 40 -12.75 4.63 1.67
CA ALA A 40 -14.06 4.21 1.18
C ALA A 40 -14.99 3.76 2.31
N GLY A 41 -14.46 3.07 3.32
CA GLY A 41 -15.22 2.65 4.51
C GLY A 41 -15.68 3.83 5.38
N ILE A 42 -14.85 4.86 5.54
CA ILE A 42 -15.22 6.09 6.27
C ILE A 42 -16.29 6.87 5.49
N VAL A 43 -16.11 7.03 4.17
CA VAL A 43 -17.10 7.70 3.31
C VAL A 43 -18.44 6.94 3.32
N GLY A 44 -18.42 5.61 3.31
CA GLY A 44 -19.62 4.78 3.43
C GLY A 44 -20.33 4.87 4.78
N ALA A 45 -19.61 5.19 5.87
CA ALA A 45 -20.17 5.34 7.21
C ALA A 45 -20.85 6.70 7.44
N ILE A 46 -20.39 7.76 6.77
CA ILE A 46 -20.87 9.14 6.99
C ILE A 46 -22.29 9.38 6.43
N ALA A 47 -22.71 8.68 5.39
CA ALA A 47 -24.04 8.88 4.79
C ALA A 47 -24.69 7.57 4.30
N PRO A 48 -25.31 6.76 5.18
CA PRO A 48 -25.90 5.48 4.81
C PRO A 48 -27.21 5.57 4.00
N LYS A 49 -27.85 6.76 3.94
CA LYS A 49 -29.17 6.99 3.31
C LYS A 49 -29.13 7.67 1.93
N THR A 50 -27.97 8.05 1.42
CA THR A 50 -27.82 8.79 0.16
C THR A 50 -27.20 7.92 -0.95
N PRO A 51 -27.37 8.27 -2.25
CA PRO A 51 -26.75 7.54 -3.37
C PRO A 51 -25.21 7.55 -3.34
N LEU A 52 -24.57 8.33 -2.45
CA LEU A 52 -23.13 8.28 -2.18
C LEU A 52 -22.64 6.88 -1.75
N ARG A 53 -23.54 6.02 -1.27
CA ARG A 53 -23.22 4.63 -0.93
C ARG A 53 -22.71 3.82 -2.14
N TYR A 54 -23.23 4.09 -3.34
CA TYR A 54 -22.76 3.44 -4.57
C TYR A 54 -21.36 3.90 -4.95
N VAL A 55 -21.06 5.20 -4.78
CA VAL A 55 -19.71 5.74 -5.02
C VAL A 55 -18.72 5.10 -4.04
N ALA A 56 -19.08 4.99 -2.76
CA ALA A 56 -18.26 4.31 -1.76
C ALA A 56 -18.03 2.83 -2.11
N LEU A 57 -19.05 2.11 -2.58
CA LEU A 57 -18.93 0.72 -3.02
C LEU A 57 -18.04 0.56 -4.25
N VAL A 58 -18.14 1.45 -5.24
CA VAL A 58 -17.30 1.42 -6.45
C VAL A 58 -15.84 1.68 -6.10
N ILE A 59 -15.56 2.70 -5.27
CA ILE A 59 -14.18 3.01 -4.82
C ILE A 59 -13.61 1.85 -4.00
N TRP A 60 -14.43 1.27 -3.12
CA TRP A 60 -14.05 0.09 -2.34
C TRP A 60 -13.72 -1.10 -3.22
N LEU A 61 -14.60 -1.44 -4.17
CA LEU A 61 -14.44 -2.59 -5.06
C LEU A 61 -13.21 -2.40 -5.97
N TYR A 62 -13.03 -1.21 -6.53
CA TYR A 62 -11.86 -0.89 -7.35
C TYR A 62 -10.55 -1.07 -6.56
N SER A 63 -10.50 -0.59 -5.32
CA SER A 63 -9.33 -0.72 -4.45
C SER A 63 -9.05 -2.18 -4.07
N ALA A 64 -10.10 -2.96 -3.80
CA ALA A 64 -9.99 -4.38 -3.47
C ALA A 64 -9.49 -5.20 -4.67
N LEU A 65 -10.00 -4.95 -5.88
CA LEU A 65 -9.56 -5.63 -7.10
C LEU A 65 -8.09 -5.35 -7.40
N ARG A 66 -7.65 -4.09 -7.26
CA ARG A 66 -6.24 -3.73 -7.43
C ARG A 66 -5.37 -4.39 -6.38
N GLY A 67 -5.75 -4.34 -5.10
CA GLY A 67 -4.99 -5.00 -4.03
C GLY A 67 -4.85 -6.51 -4.25
N LEU A 68 -5.91 -7.18 -4.71
CA LEU A 68 -5.90 -8.61 -5.02
C LEU A 68 -4.94 -8.94 -6.17
N GLN A 69 -4.94 -8.13 -7.23
CA GLN A 69 -4.05 -8.33 -8.37
C GLN A 69 -2.57 -8.24 -7.94
N LEU A 70 -2.23 -7.28 -7.08
CA LEU A 70 -0.86 -7.13 -6.58
C LEU A 70 -0.44 -8.30 -5.68
N ALA A 71 -1.30 -8.72 -4.75
CA ALA A 71 -1.03 -9.87 -3.88
C ALA A 71 -0.82 -11.17 -4.68
N TRP A 72 -1.58 -11.32 -5.77
CA TRP A 72 -1.42 -12.45 -6.69
C TRP A 72 -0.05 -12.45 -7.36
N GLU A 73 0.38 -11.30 -7.91
CA GLU A 73 1.71 -11.14 -8.50
C GLU A 73 2.81 -11.43 -7.45
N HIS A 74 2.64 -10.94 -6.23
CA HIS A 74 3.58 -11.17 -5.13
C HIS A 74 3.74 -12.65 -4.79
N THR A 75 2.64 -13.39 -4.76
CA THR A 75 2.63 -14.83 -4.46
C THR A 75 3.27 -15.63 -5.58
N MET A 76 2.99 -15.27 -6.83
CA MET A 76 3.60 -15.91 -8.00
C MET A 76 5.11 -15.75 -8.02
N ILE A 77 5.63 -14.58 -7.63
CA ILE A 77 7.08 -14.33 -7.55
C ILE A 77 7.74 -15.18 -6.44
N GLN A 78 7.05 -15.41 -5.31
CA GLN A 78 7.56 -16.29 -4.24
C GLN A 78 7.59 -17.76 -4.65
N LEU A 79 6.59 -18.21 -5.40
CA LEU A 79 6.44 -19.62 -5.77
C LEU A 79 7.28 -20.01 -6.99
N HIS A 80 7.52 -19.06 -7.90
CA HIS A 80 8.32 -19.25 -9.12
C HIS A 80 9.40 -18.16 -9.23
N PRO A 81 10.53 -18.31 -8.49
CA PRO A 81 11.62 -17.35 -8.57
C PRO A 81 12.25 -17.42 -9.96
N SER A 82 12.05 -16.37 -10.77
CA SER A 82 12.67 -16.23 -12.08
C SER A 82 13.62 -15.03 -12.10
N PRO A 83 14.87 -15.17 -12.59
CA PRO A 83 15.89 -14.13 -12.49
C PRO A 83 15.60 -12.90 -13.38
N PHE A 84 14.56 -12.96 -14.22
CA PHE A 84 14.12 -11.87 -15.10
C PHE A 84 12.99 -11.02 -14.49
N GLN A 85 12.47 -11.38 -13.32
CA GLN A 85 11.45 -10.62 -12.58
C GLN A 85 12.14 -9.87 -11.43
N THR A 86 12.87 -8.82 -11.77
CA THR A 86 13.52 -7.96 -10.78
C THR A 86 12.52 -6.93 -10.25
N CYS A 87 12.34 -6.88 -8.94
CA CYS A 87 11.58 -5.83 -8.27
C CYS A 87 12.24 -4.46 -8.51
N ASP A 88 11.42 -3.46 -8.84
CA ASP A 88 11.90 -2.08 -9.04
C ASP A 88 12.51 -1.53 -7.73
N PHE A 89 13.62 -0.80 -7.83
CA PHE A 89 14.33 -0.26 -6.67
C PHE A 89 13.72 1.05 -6.15
N ALA A 90 12.81 1.67 -6.92
CA ALA A 90 12.11 2.88 -6.48
C ALA A 90 10.65 2.90 -6.96
N ALA A 91 9.73 3.14 -6.02
CA ALA A 91 8.32 3.31 -6.35
C ALA A 91 8.12 4.61 -7.16
N ARG A 92 7.66 4.49 -8.41
CA ARG A 92 7.32 5.66 -9.25
C ARG A 92 5.93 6.16 -8.88
N PHE A 93 5.84 7.08 -7.93
CA PHE A 93 4.61 7.78 -7.61
C PHE A 93 4.48 9.11 -8.37
N PRO A 94 3.33 9.40 -9.00
CA PRO A 94 3.07 10.71 -9.56
C PRO A 94 3.02 11.79 -8.46
N THR A 95 3.50 12.99 -8.76
CA THR A 95 3.74 14.06 -7.78
C THR A 95 2.51 14.50 -6.98
N TRP A 96 1.29 14.32 -7.51
CA TRP A 96 0.03 14.66 -6.81
C TRP A 96 -0.41 13.61 -5.78
N LEU A 97 0.01 12.34 -5.91
CA LEU A 97 -0.35 11.25 -4.98
C LEU A 97 0.46 11.30 -3.68
N ARG A 98 1.53 12.10 -3.66
CA ARG A 98 2.39 12.37 -2.50
C ARG A 98 1.66 13.07 -1.35
N TRP A 99 0.37 13.38 -1.43
CA TRP A 99 -0.37 13.99 -0.31
C TRP A 99 -1.09 12.98 0.60
N ILE A 100 -1.21 11.71 0.21
CA ILE A 100 -1.84 10.69 1.06
C ILE A 100 -0.81 10.18 2.10
N SER A 101 -1.06 10.44 3.38
CA SER A 101 -0.12 10.28 4.51
C SER A 101 0.56 8.90 4.60
N GLY A 102 -0.15 7.82 4.29
CA GLY A 102 0.43 6.46 4.39
C GLY A 102 1.24 6.00 3.18
N CYS A 103 1.05 6.59 1.99
CA CYS A 103 1.88 6.33 0.80
C CYS A 103 3.16 7.19 0.80
N ARG A 104 3.18 8.28 1.61
CA ARG A 104 4.32 9.20 1.77
C ARG A 104 5.52 8.63 2.51
N ARG A 105 5.37 7.54 3.28
CA ARG A 105 6.44 7.07 4.17
C ARG A 105 7.65 6.48 3.42
N CYS A 106 7.55 6.22 2.11
CA CYS A 106 8.71 5.91 1.27
C CYS A 106 9.35 7.13 0.58
N SER A 107 8.85 8.35 0.81
CA SER A 107 9.57 9.59 0.48
C SER A 107 9.88 10.38 1.75
N TRP A 108 10.60 9.79 2.70
CA TRP A 108 11.26 10.60 3.72
C TRP A 108 12.66 10.98 3.20
N PRO A 109 12.87 12.21 2.69
CA PRO A 109 14.20 12.78 2.67
C PRO A 109 14.60 13.06 4.13
N ALA A 110 15.84 12.74 4.48
CA ALA A 110 16.49 12.98 5.78
C ALA A 110 16.00 12.11 6.95
N ALA A 111 16.51 10.87 7.04
CA ALA A 111 17.42 10.43 8.11
C ALA A 111 17.42 8.89 8.23
N THR A 112 18.58 8.31 7.93
CA THR A 112 19.08 7.00 8.42
C THR A 112 18.35 5.71 8.00
N VAL A 113 18.21 5.44 6.70
CA VAL A 113 18.58 4.10 6.16
C VAL A 113 19.11 4.31 4.72
N PRO A 114 20.34 3.90 4.40
CA PRO A 114 20.85 4.01 3.03
C PRO A 114 20.01 3.15 2.08
N CYS A 115 19.62 3.72 0.94
CA CYS A 115 19.44 2.94 -0.27
C CYS A 115 20.78 2.24 -0.50
N VAL A 116 20.82 0.91 -0.38
CA VAL A 116 21.94 0.14 -0.92
C VAL A 116 21.93 0.39 -2.42
N SER A 117 22.85 1.26 -2.83
CA SER A 117 23.36 1.33 -4.19
C SER A 117 24.16 0.05 -4.41
N GLY A 118 23.48 -0.98 -4.90
CA GLY A 118 24.08 -2.21 -5.38
C GLY A 118 23.79 -2.36 -6.87
N SER A 119 24.43 -1.53 -7.69
CA SER A 119 24.69 -1.89 -9.09
C SER A 119 25.91 -2.81 -9.10
N SER A 120 25.71 -4.13 -9.18
CA SER A 120 26.63 -5.17 -9.66
C SER A 120 25.96 -6.54 -9.47
#